data_AF-A0AAF0H4Y1-F1
#
_entry.id   AF-A0AAF0H4Y1-F1
#
_cell.length_a   1.000
_cell.length_b   1.000
_cell.length_c   1.000
_cell.angle_alpha   90.00
_cell.angle_beta   90.00
_cell.angle_gamma   90.00
#
_symmetry.space_group_name_H-M   'P 1'
#
loop_
_entity.id
_entity.type
_entity.pdbx_description
1 polymer ?
#
loop_
_entity_poly.entity_id
_entity_poly.type
_entity_poly.pdbx_seq_one_letter_code
_entity_poly.pdbx_strand_id
1 'polypeptide(L)'
;MISADLGKQLENYIQQLVENGRYGSKSEVLREGVRLVQEREARLAALDASIMRGVADAEDGRTYPAKDVFTELRSRYKAGSSK
;
A
#
# COMPACT_ATOMS: atom_id res chain seq x y z
N MET A 1 -19.93 -9.28 -19.21
CA MET A 1 -19.10 -10.44 -18.82
C MET A 1 -17.66 -10.07 -19.12
N ILE A 2 -16.76 -10.09 -18.12
CA ILE A 2 -15.33 -9.86 -18.34
C ILE A 2 -14.74 -11.23 -18.73
N SER A 3 -14.06 -11.30 -19.88
CA SER A 3 -13.38 -12.50 -20.36
C SER A 3 -11.91 -12.17 -20.60
N ALA A 4 -11.02 -13.03 -20.12
CA ALA A 4 -9.58 -12.89 -20.28
C ALA A 4 -9.00 -14.29 -20.49
N ASP A 5 -8.04 -14.42 -21.41
CA ASP A 5 -7.21 -15.62 -21.51
C ASP A 5 -6.10 -15.52 -20.46
N LEU A 6 -6.10 -16.44 -19.50
CA LEU A 6 -5.20 -16.43 -18.35
C LEU A 6 -4.20 -17.60 -18.41
N GLY A 7 -4.33 -18.47 -19.42
CA GLY A 7 -3.62 -19.74 -19.49
C GLY A 7 -4.04 -20.75 -18.41
N LYS A 8 -3.63 -22.00 -18.64
CA LYS A 8 -4.10 -23.17 -17.87
C LYS A 8 -3.86 -23.09 -16.35
N GLN A 9 -2.73 -22.53 -15.92
CA GLN A 9 -2.37 -22.49 -14.50
C GLN A 9 -3.31 -21.59 -13.69
N LEU A 10 -3.54 -20.37 -14.16
CA LEU A 10 -4.43 -19.42 -13.50
C LEU A 10 -5.89 -19.86 -13.61
N GLU A 11 -6.31 -20.41 -14.74
CA GLU A 11 -7.65 -20.96 -14.88
C GLU A 11 -7.93 -22.09 -13.88
N ASN A 12 -6.99 -23.02 -13.70
CA ASN A 12 -7.11 -24.10 -12.72
C ASN A 12 -7.19 -23.54 -11.28
N TYR A 13 -6.36 -22.55 -10.96
CA TYR A 13 -6.38 -21.94 -9.64
C TYR A 13 -7.70 -21.19 -9.35
N ILE A 14 -8.19 -20.41 -10.32
CA ILE A 14 -9.50 -19.72 -10.21
C ILE A 14 -10.62 -20.75 -10.06
N GLN A 15 -10.56 -21.86 -10.81
CA GLN A 15 -11.54 -22.93 -10.69
C GLN A 15 -11.55 -23.53 -9.27
N GLN A 16 -10.39 -23.82 -8.68
CA GLN A 16 -10.28 -24.31 -7.30
C GLN A 16 -10.85 -23.31 -6.27
N LEU A 17 -10.60 -22.01 -6.48
CA LEU A 17 -11.13 -20.93 -5.62
C LEU A 17 -12.66 -20.80 -5.66
N VAL A 18 -13.28 -21.20 -6.76
CA VAL A 18 -14.74 -21.23 -6.88
C VAL A 18 -15.29 -22.55 -6.32
N GLU A 19 -14.66 -23.68 -6.63
CA GLU A 19 -15.07 -25.02 -6.16
C GLU A 19 -15.00 -25.17 -4.64
N ASN A 20 -14.02 -24.54 -3.99
CA ASN A 20 -13.91 -24.54 -2.53
C ASN A 20 -14.84 -23.53 -1.85
N GLY A 21 -15.67 -22.81 -2.61
CA GLY A 21 -16.65 -21.86 -2.11
C GLY A 21 -16.10 -20.53 -1.63
N ARG A 22 -14.80 -20.25 -1.83
CA ARG A 22 -14.20 -18.96 -1.43
C ARG A 22 -14.72 -17.79 -2.27
N TYR A 23 -15.11 -18.05 -3.52
CA TYR A 23 -15.74 -17.09 -4.41
C TYR A 23 -16.94 -17.72 -5.13
N GLY A 24 -17.97 -16.93 -5.40
CA GLY A 24 -19.19 -17.38 -6.07
C GLY A 24 -19.07 -17.49 -7.60
N SER A 25 -18.06 -16.87 -8.21
CA SER A 25 -17.83 -16.97 -9.65
C SER A 25 -16.41 -16.59 -10.08
N LYS A 26 -15.99 -17.05 -11.27
CA LYS A 26 -14.73 -16.63 -11.91
C LYS A 26 -14.64 -15.11 -12.08
N SER A 27 -15.76 -14.47 -12.45
CA SER A 27 -15.83 -13.00 -12.60
C SER A 27 -15.59 -12.25 -11.28
N GLU A 28 -15.96 -12.85 -10.14
CA GLU A 28 -15.69 -12.27 -8.83
C GLU A 28 -14.20 -12.33 -8.49
N VAL A 29 -13.56 -13.48 -8.72
CA VAL A 29 -12.11 -13.64 -8.54
C VAL A 29 -11.33 -12.63 -9.37
N LEU A 30 -11.74 -12.42 -10.63
CA LEU A 30 -11.07 -11.47 -11.52
C LEU A 30 -11.23 -10.02 -11.05
N ARG A 31 -12.43 -9.61 -10.61
CA ARG A 31 -12.65 -8.27 -10.06
C ARG A 31 -11.80 -8.03 -8.82
N GLU A 32 -11.74 -9.01 -7.93
CA GLU A 32 -10.90 -8.94 -6.74
C GLU A 32 -9.42 -8.86 -7.09
N GLY A 33 -8.94 -9.66 -8.06
CA GLY A 33 -7.58 -9.58 -8.56
C GLY A 33 -7.21 -8.20 -9.10
N VAL A 34 -8.08 -7.60 -9.94
CA VAL A 34 -7.88 -6.25 -10.47
C VAL A 34 -7.90 -5.20 -9.36
N ARG A 35 -8.80 -5.34 -8.37
CA ARG A 35 -8.88 -4.45 -7.20
C ARG A 35 -7.58 -4.47 -6.39
N LEU A 36 -7.01 -5.65 -6.15
CA LEU A 36 -5.73 -5.80 -5.45
C LEU A 36 -4.57 -5.16 -6.22
N VAL A 37 -4.54 -5.30 -7.55
CA VAL A 37 -3.57 -4.60 -8.40
C VAL A 37 -3.74 -3.09 -8.27
N GLN A 38 -4.97 -2.58 -8.39
CA GLN A 38 -5.25 -1.15 -8.25
C GLN A 38 -4.81 -0.60 -6.89
N GLU A 39 -5.08 -1.31 -5.79
CA GLU A 39 -4.63 -0.90 -4.46
C GLU A 39 -3.11 -0.87 -4.35
N ARG A 40 -2.41 -1.85 -4.93
CA ARG A 40 -0.95 -1.89 -4.94
C ARG A 40 -0.40 -0.69 -5.70
N GLU A 41 -0.90 -0.42 -6.90
CA GLU A 41 -0.45 0.71 -7.71
C GLU A 41 -0.74 2.06 -7.02
N ALA A 42 -1.90 2.21 -6.37
CA ALA A 42 -2.22 3.41 -5.61
C ALA A 42 -1.25 3.62 -4.41
N ARG A 43 -0.87 2.55 -3.71
CA ARG A 43 0.11 2.62 -2.61
C ARG A 43 1.50 3.00 -3.11
N LEU A 44 1.92 2.48 -4.26
CA LEU A 44 3.20 2.84 -4.88
C LEU A 44 3.21 4.30 -5.30
N ALA A 45 2.16 4.77 -6.00
CA ALA A 45 2.04 6.17 -6.39
C ALA A 45 2.06 7.12 -5.18
N ALA A 46 1.40 6.75 -4.07
CA ALA A 46 1.42 7.54 -2.84
C ALA A 46 2.81 7.57 -2.17
N LEU A 47 3.56 6.47 -2.23
CA LEU A 47 4.93 6.39 -1.74
C LEU A 47 5.86 7.26 -2.59
N ASP A 48 5.79 7.14 -3.92
CA ASP A 48 6.61 7.95 -4.84
C ASP A 48 6.35 9.44 -4.64
N ALA A 49 5.08 9.85 -4.54
CA ALA A 49 4.72 11.23 -4.24
C ALA A 49 5.28 11.71 -2.89
N SER A 50 5.29 10.84 -1.88
CA SER A 50 5.83 11.18 -0.55
C SER A 50 7.35 11.33 -0.57
N ILE A 51 8.06 10.49 -1.34
CA ILE A 51 9.50 10.58 -1.55
C ILE A 51 9.84 11.86 -2.30
N MET A 52 9.16 12.13 -3.42
CA MET A 52 9.38 13.34 -4.22
C MET A 52 9.20 14.61 -3.39
N ARG A 53 8.15 14.69 -2.57
CA ARG A 53 7.96 15.80 -1.63
C ARG A 53 9.10 15.90 -0.63
N GLY A 54 9.52 14.79 -0.03
CA GLY A 54 10.63 14.78 0.94
C GLY A 54 11.97 15.23 0.33
N VAL A 55 12.24 14.85 -0.92
CA VAL A 55 13.43 15.31 -1.67
C VAL A 55 13.34 16.80 -1.95
N ALA A 56 12.21 17.30 -2.46
CA ALA A 56 12.02 18.73 -2.70
C ALA A 56 12.14 19.57 -1.41
N ASP A 57 11.56 19.08 -0.30
CA ASP A 57 11.70 19.71 1.01
C ASP A 57 13.18 19.76 1.46
N ALA A 58 13.96 18.72 1.18
CA ALA A 58 15.39 18.69 1.49
C ALA A 58 16.21 19.66 0.62
N GLU A 59 15.93 19.72 -0.67
CA GLU A 59 16.57 20.66 -1.61
C GLU A 59 16.27 22.12 -1.26
N ASP A 60 15.05 22.41 -0.80
CA ASP A 60 14.63 23.73 -0.33
C ASP A 60 15.15 24.06 1.09
N GLY A 61 15.89 23.17 1.74
CA GLY A 61 16.38 23.35 3.10
C GLY A 61 15.29 23.30 4.18
N ARG A 62 14.09 22.78 3.85
CA ARG A 62 12.95 22.58 4.76
C ARG A 62 13.12 21.31 5.61
N THR A 63 14.33 21.13 6.16
CA THR A 63 14.70 19.99 7.01
C THR A 63 15.21 20.45 8.36
N TYR A 64 15.20 19.53 9.33
CA TYR A 64 15.73 19.77 10.67
C TYR A 64 16.82 18.75 10.98
N PRO A 65 17.88 19.14 11.71
CA PRO A 65 18.86 18.17 12.19
C PRO A 65 18.20 17.13 13.08
N ALA A 66 18.45 15.84 12.80
CA ALA A 66 17.83 14.74 13.52
C ALA A 66 18.03 14.83 15.04
N LYS A 67 19.21 15.28 15.49
CA LYS A 67 19.53 15.46 16.92
C LYS A 67 18.56 16.43 17.63
N ASP A 68 18.15 17.50 16.94
CA ASP A 68 17.30 18.54 17.52
C ASP A 68 15.87 18.00 17.62
N VAL A 69 15.39 17.34 16.56
CA VAL A 69 14.09 16.65 16.53
C VAL A 69 13.99 15.59 17.63
N PHE A 70 14.99 14.70 17.77
CA PHE A 70 14.97 13.66 18.79
C PHE A 70 15.08 14.21 20.22
N THR A 71 15.71 15.36 20.41
CA THR A 71 15.80 16.03 21.72
C THR A 71 14.43 16.57 22.10
N GLU A 72 13.78 17.29 21.19
CA GLU A 72 12.45 17.85 21.38
C GLU A 72 11.39 16.76 21.63
N LEU A 73 11.34 15.72 20.79
CA LEU A 73 10.39 14.61 20.95
C LEU A 73 10.55 13.91 22.31
N ARG A 74 11.78 13.65 22.73
CA ARG A 74 12.04 13.03 24.05
C ARG A 74 11.59 13.92 25.21
N SER A 75 11.81 15.23 25.12
CA SER A 75 11.32 16.18 26.11
C SER A 75 9.80 16.15 26.20
N ARG A 76 9.11 16.25 25.06
CA ARG A 76 7.65 16.25 24.96
C ARG A 76 7.01 14.99 25.54
N TYR A 77 7.52 13.80 25.20
CA TYR A 77 6.95 12.54 25.69
C TYR A 77 7.26 12.28 27.17
N LYS A 78 8.39 12.76 27.70
CA LYS A 78 8.65 12.73 29.15
C LYS A 78 7.70 13.62 29.93
N ALA A 79 7.45 14.84 29.44
CA ALA A 79 6.51 15.77 30.07
C ALA A 79 5.05 15.26 30.00
N GLY A 80 4.68 14.58 28.91
CA GLY A 80 3.34 13.99 28.74
C GLY A 80 3.10 12.70 29.53
N SER A 81 4.15 12.02 30.00
CA SER A 81 4.05 10.78 30.78
C SER A 81 4.00 11.01 32.29
N SER A 82 3.96 12.28 32.74
CA SER A 82 3.84 12.70 34.15
C SER A 82 2.39 13.00 34.56
N LYS A 83 1.39 12.44 33.87
CA LYS A 83 -0.03 12.65 34.18
C LYS A 83 -0.78 11.34 34.30
#